data_AF-J3AA03-F1
#
_entry.id   AF-J3AA03-F1
#
_cell.length_a   1.000
_cell.length_b   1.000
_cell.length_c   1.000
_cell.angle_alpha   90.00
_cell.angle_beta   90.00
_cell.angle_gamma   90.00
#
_symmetry.space_group_name_H-M   'P 1'
#
loop_
_entity.id
_entity.type
_entity.pdbx_description
1 polymer ?
#
loop_
_entity_poly.entity_id
_entity_poly.type
_entity_poly.pdbx_seq_one_letter_code
_entity_poly.pdbx_strand_id
1 'polypeptide(L)'
;MIEFWYEFGSTYSYPAAMRVERLAEQAGVAVAWRPFLLGPLMHEQQGLTDSPFNAFPVKGDYMWRDLQRVCDQEGLPLVHPSQFPRNGLLAARVAICGLDDGWTPAFSRAVYQANFVDDQDISKPEVLAPLIASVGAEPEEALAAADSAPIKTRLKDHVRQARERGLFGAPSFVTADGELFWGNDRLETALAWAVRHQTLEHA
;
A
#
# COMPACT_ATOMS: atom_id res chain seq x y z
N MET A 1 -6.97 15.67 -6.32
CA MET A 1 -6.15 14.76 -5.48
C MET A 1 -6.56 13.32 -5.74
N ILE A 2 -5.74 12.35 -5.33
CA ILE A 2 -6.10 10.93 -5.27
C ILE A 2 -5.76 10.35 -3.88
N GLU A 3 -6.56 9.43 -3.40
CA GLU A 3 -6.23 8.55 -2.29
C GLU A 3 -5.52 7.31 -2.82
N PHE A 4 -4.37 6.96 -2.26
CA PHE A 4 -3.61 5.74 -2.59
C PHE A 4 -3.77 4.71 -1.47
N TRP A 5 -4.59 3.69 -1.73
CA TRP A 5 -4.87 2.59 -0.81
C TRP A 5 -3.95 1.41 -1.11
N TYR A 6 -3.19 0.96 -0.10
CA TYR A 6 -2.20 -0.10 -0.25
C TYR A 6 -2.10 -1.01 0.97
N GLU A 7 -1.54 -2.20 0.75
CA GLU A 7 -1.24 -3.19 1.77
C GLU A 7 0.16 -3.77 1.52
N PHE A 8 0.97 -3.91 2.58
CA PHE A 8 2.34 -4.42 2.48
C PHE A 8 2.47 -5.87 1.99
N GLY A 9 1.41 -6.67 2.09
CA GLY A 9 1.33 -8.03 1.55
C GLY A 9 0.97 -8.09 0.06
N SER A 10 0.53 -6.99 -0.55
CA SER A 10 0.16 -6.94 -1.97
C SER A 10 1.39 -6.68 -2.84
N THR A 11 1.65 -7.58 -3.79
CA THR A 11 2.78 -7.50 -4.72
C THR A 11 2.76 -6.22 -5.55
N TYR A 12 1.64 -5.91 -6.20
CA TYR A 12 1.51 -4.73 -7.05
C TYR A 12 1.47 -3.42 -6.27
N SER A 13 1.27 -3.46 -4.94
CA SER A 13 1.35 -2.26 -4.12
C SER A 13 2.79 -1.75 -3.97
N TYR A 14 3.79 -2.63 -4.12
CA TYR A 14 5.20 -2.24 -4.14
C TYR A 14 5.54 -1.26 -5.28
N PRO A 15 5.45 -1.64 -6.57
CA PRO A 15 5.81 -0.74 -7.66
C PRO A 15 4.94 0.53 -7.64
N ALA A 16 3.66 0.43 -7.26
CA ALA A 16 2.78 1.59 -7.10
C ALA A 16 3.32 2.57 -6.04
N ALA A 17 3.69 2.09 -4.85
CA ALA A 17 4.24 2.93 -3.78
C ALA A 17 5.58 3.60 -4.16
N MET A 18 6.39 2.94 -4.99
CA MET A 18 7.67 3.50 -5.45
C MET A 18 7.49 4.65 -6.45
N ARG A 19 6.38 4.69 -7.19
CA ARG A 19 6.18 5.64 -8.30
C ARG A 19 5.07 6.66 -8.10
N VAL A 20 4.13 6.44 -7.16
CA VAL A 20 2.91 7.24 -7.00
C VAL A 20 3.18 8.74 -6.80
N GLU A 21 4.10 9.11 -5.90
CA GLU A 21 4.38 10.53 -5.63
C GLU A 21 5.04 11.21 -6.83
N ARG A 22 6.04 10.56 -7.44
CA ARG A 22 6.73 11.07 -8.63
C ARG A 22 5.74 11.33 -9.78
N LEU A 23 4.87 10.36 -10.07
CA LEU A 23 3.89 10.48 -11.15
C LEU A 23 2.82 11.53 -10.82
N ALA A 24 2.39 11.61 -9.56
CA ALA A 24 1.39 12.58 -9.14
C ALA A 24 1.94 14.02 -9.14
N GLU A 25 3.20 14.23 -8.74
CA GLU A 25 3.90 15.51 -8.85
C GLU A 25 3.98 15.97 -10.30
N GLN A 26 4.38 15.09 -11.22
CA GLN A 26 4.41 15.37 -12.66
C GLN A 26 3.04 15.76 -13.23
N ALA A 27 1.96 15.20 -12.67
CA ALA A 27 0.59 15.49 -13.06
C ALA A 27 -0.04 16.69 -12.33
N GLY A 28 0.63 17.28 -11.33
CA GLY A 28 0.05 18.32 -10.48
C GLY A 28 -1.12 17.82 -9.61
N VAL A 29 -1.06 16.56 -9.15
CA VAL A 29 -2.11 15.93 -8.34
C VAL A 29 -1.57 15.59 -6.95
N ALA A 30 -2.25 16.04 -5.89
CA ALA A 30 -1.91 15.63 -4.52
C ALA A 30 -2.29 14.17 -4.24
N VAL A 31 -1.49 13.47 -3.41
CA VAL A 31 -1.69 12.07 -3.01
C VAL A 31 -1.92 11.97 -1.51
N ALA A 32 -2.99 11.28 -1.11
CA ALA A 32 -3.22 10.90 0.28
C ALA A 32 -2.93 9.40 0.47
N TRP A 33 -1.91 9.06 1.26
CA TRP A 33 -1.55 7.67 1.54
C TRP A 33 -2.54 7.03 2.52
N ARG A 34 -3.06 5.86 2.17
CA ARG A 34 -4.08 5.12 2.93
C ARG A 34 -3.64 3.68 3.19
N PRO A 35 -2.76 3.43 4.17
CA PRO A 35 -2.46 2.05 4.59
C PRO A 35 -3.73 1.37 5.09
N PHE A 36 -3.97 0.14 4.68
CA PHE A 36 -5.08 -0.68 5.17
C PHE A 36 -4.71 -2.17 5.16
N LEU A 37 -5.65 -3.03 5.55
CA LEU A 37 -5.52 -4.49 5.45
C LEU A 37 -6.50 -5.02 4.42
N LEU A 38 -6.00 -5.78 3.45
CA LEU A 38 -6.83 -6.33 2.39
C LEU A 38 -7.50 -7.65 2.81
N GLY A 39 -6.84 -8.44 3.67
CA GLY A 39 -7.34 -9.73 4.16
C GLY A 39 -8.81 -9.73 4.63
N PRO A 40 -9.26 -8.79 5.48
CA PRO A 40 -10.66 -8.71 5.89
C PRO A 40 -11.64 -8.52 4.73
N LEU A 41 -11.30 -7.70 3.72
CA LEU A 41 -12.15 -7.47 2.55
C LEU A 41 -12.19 -8.72 1.68
N MET A 42 -11.05 -9.35 1.42
CA MET A 42 -10.96 -10.58 0.64
C MET A 42 -11.75 -11.73 1.28
N HIS A 43 -11.64 -11.90 2.59
CA HIS A 43 -12.38 -12.94 3.31
C HIS A 43 -13.89 -12.73 3.17
N GLU A 44 -14.37 -11.52 3.45
CA GLU A 44 -15.80 -11.23 3.44
C GLU A 44 -16.42 -11.19 2.04
N GLN A 45 -15.72 -10.63 1.05
CA GLN A 45 -16.26 -10.41 -0.29
C GLN A 45 -15.99 -11.59 -1.25
N GLN A 46 -14.89 -12.33 -1.04
CA GLN A 46 -14.40 -13.34 -1.98
C GLN A 46 -14.20 -14.72 -1.35
N GLY A 47 -14.36 -14.85 -0.02
CA GLY A 47 -14.15 -16.10 0.71
C GLY A 47 -12.67 -16.53 0.78
N LEU A 48 -11.73 -15.63 0.51
CA LEU A 48 -10.29 -15.93 0.49
C LEU A 48 -9.65 -15.61 1.85
N THR A 49 -8.89 -16.56 2.39
CA THR A 49 -8.09 -16.40 3.63
C THR A 49 -6.60 -16.21 3.36
N ASP A 50 -6.18 -16.32 2.10
CA ASP A 50 -4.80 -16.14 1.63
C ASP A 50 -4.83 -15.38 0.29
N SER A 51 -3.65 -14.96 -0.17
CA SER A 51 -3.44 -14.34 -1.48
C SER A 51 -4.06 -15.19 -2.60
N PRO A 52 -4.77 -14.58 -3.58
CA PRO A 52 -5.32 -15.32 -4.71
C PRO A 52 -4.21 -15.97 -5.54
N PHE A 53 -2.99 -15.44 -5.46
CA PHE A 53 -1.82 -15.96 -6.17
C PHE A 53 -1.24 -17.22 -5.52
N ASN A 54 -1.49 -17.46 -4.23
CA ASN A 54 -1.21 -18.75 -3.57
C ASN A 54 -2.34 -19.75 -3.80
N ALA A 55 -3.59 -19.28 -3.71
CA ALA A 55 -4.77 -20.12 -3.92
C ALA A 55 -4.84 -20.72 -5.35
N PHE A 56 -4.27 -20.03 -6.34
CA PHE A 56 -4.24 -20.46 -7.73
C PHE A 56 -2.81 -20.39 -8.30
N PRO A 57 -1.99 -21.45 -8.16
CA PRO A 57 -0.56 -21.42 -8.51
C PRO A 57 -0.28 -20.94 -9.94
N VAL A 58 -1.10 -21.34 -10.93
CA VAL A 58 -0.96 -20.89 -12.33
C VAL A 58 -1.09 -19.36 -12.46
N LYS A 59 -1.95 -18.73 -11.66
CA LYS A 59 -2.07 -17.26 -11.60
C LYS A 59 -0.88 -16.65 -10.85
N GLY A 60 -0.38 -17.31 -9.82
CA GLY A 60 0.80 -16.89 -9.06
C GLY A 60 2.06 -16.86 -9.92
N ASP A 61 2.32 -17.92 -10.69
CA ASP A 61 3.47 -17.99 -11.61
C ASP A 61 3.44 -16.86 -12.65
N TYR A 62 2.25 -16.61 -13.22
CA TYR A 62 2.07 -15.47 -14.13
C TYR A 62 2.34 -14.14 -13.42
N MET A 63 1.75 -13.94 -12.24
CA MET A 63 1.87 -12.70 -11.47
C MET A 63 3.32 -12.39 -11.14
N TRP A 64 4.13 -13.36 -10.70
CA TRP A 64 5.54 -13.12 -10.41
C TRP A 64 6.33 -12.71 -11.65
N ARG A 65 6.09 -13.38 -12.79
CA ARG A 65 6.73 -13.02 -14.05
C ARG A 65 6.26 -11.65 -14.56
N ASP A 66 5.02 -11.28 -14.30
CA ASP A 66 4.47 -9.97 -14.63
C ASP A 66 5.05 -8.86 -13.75
N LEU A 67 5.11 -9.09 -12.43
CA LEU A 67 5.73 -8.18 -11.48
C LEU A 67 7.19 -7.90 -11.84
N GLN A 68 7.93 -8.93 -12.27
CA GLN A 68 9.29 -8.74 -12.78
C GLN A 68 9.35 -7.79 -13.98
N ARG A 69 8.46 -7.93 -14.97
CA ARG A 69 8.41 -7.00 -16.11
C ARG A 69 8.07 -5.57 -15.68
N VAL A 70 7.13 -5.42 -14.74
CA VAL A 70 6.75 -4.10 -14.19
C VAL A 70 7.92 -3.46 -13.47
N CYS A 71 8.61 -4.19 -12.61
CA CYS A 71 9.79 -3.71 -11.90
C CYS A 71 10.94 -3.37 -12.87
N ASP A 72 11.20 -4.21 -13.88
CA ASP A 72 12.22 -3.95 -14.91
C ASP A 72 11.93 -2.64 -15.68
N GLN A 73 10.66 -2.37 -16.01
CA GLN A 73 10.24 -1.14 -16.70
C GLN A 73 10.44 0.12 -15.85
N GLU A 74 10.25 0.02 -14.54
CA GLU A 74 10.41 1.13 -13.59
C GLU A 74 11.84 1.23 -13.01
N GLY A 75 12.74 0.32 -13.38
CA GLY A 75 14.10 0.24 -12.82
C GLY A 75 14.13 -0.13 -11.34
N LEU A 76 13.11 -0.86 -10.86
CA LEU A 76 12.98 -1.30 -9.48
C LEU A 76 13.62 -2.70 -9.31
N PRO A 77 14.45 -2.91 -8.27
CA PRO A 77 14.90 -4.25 -7.93
C PRO A 77 13.72 -5.11 -7.43
N LEU A 78 13.78 -6.41 -7.69
CA LEU A 78 12.78 -7.35 -7.20
C LEU A 78 13.46 -8.68 -6.89
N VAL A 79 13.28 -9.16 -5.67
CA VAL A 79 13.61 -10.50 -5.21
C VAL A 79 12.30 -11.24 -4.94
N HIS A 80 12.20 -12.48 -5.40
CA HIS A 80 11.10 -13.35 -5.02
C HIS A 80 11.23 -13.66 -3.53
N PRO A 81 10.29 -13.20 -2.67
CA PRO A 81 10.46 -13.32 -1.24
C PRO A 81 10.34 -14.79 -0.81
N SER A 82 11.15 -15.21 0.16
CA SER A 82 11.12 -16.57 0.71
C SER A 82 9.79 -16.93 1.37
N GLN A 83 8.99 -15.92 1.74
CA GLN A 83 7.63 -16.07 2.23
C GLN A 83 6.69 -15.06 1.54
N PHE A 84 5.56 -15.54 1.04
CA PHE A 84 4.51 -14.69 0.47
C PHE A 84 3.10 -15.23 0.78
N PRO A 85 2.15 -14.36 1.16
CA PRO A 85 2.36 -12.98 1.61
C PRO A 85 3.00 -12.94 3.00
N ARG A 86 3.76 -11.87 3.30
CA ARG A 86 4.18 -11.57 4.68
C ARG A 86 3.07 -10.85 5.44
N ASN A 87 3.00 -11.07 6.75
CA ASN A 87 2.05 -10.37 7.60
C ASN A 87 2.46 -8.89 7.79
N GLY A 88 1.75 -7.99 7.12
CA GLY A 88 1.98 -6.55 7.16
C GLY A 88 1.25 -5.80 8.28
N LEU A 89 0.60 -6.46 9.23
CA LEU A 89 -0.26 -5.80 10.24
C LEU A 89 0.49 -4.76 11.07
N LEU A 90 1.67 -5.12 11.58
CA LEU A 90 2.47 -4.21 12.40
C LEU A 90 2.95 -3.02 11.56
N ALA A 91 3.47 -3.27 10.36
CA ALA A 91 3.87 -2.22 9.42
C ALA A 91 2.70 -1.29 9.06
N ALA A 92 1.49 -1.83 8.83
CA ALA A 92 0.29 -1.02 8.57
C ALA A 92 -0.06 -0.10 9.74
N ARG A 93 0.08 -0.57 10.98
CA ARG A 93 -0.15 0.26 12.18
C ARG A 93 0.91 1.34 12.34
N VAL A 94 2.18 1.02 12.13
CA VAL A 94 3.27 2.01 12.13
C VAL A 94 3.04 3.05 11.03
N ALA A 95 2.65 2.63 9.83
CA ALA A 95 2.31 3.54 8.73
C ALA A 95 1.14 4.47 9.08
N ILE A 96 0.17 4.04 9.90
CA ILE A 96 -0.91 4.89 10.43
C ILE A 96 -0.37 5.93 11.41
N CYS A 97 0.60 5.59 12.27
CA CYS A 97 1.23 6.54 13.19
C CYS A 97 1.85 7.72 12.45
N GLY A 98 2.49 7.46 11.31
CA GLY A 98 3.19 8.48 10.54
C GLY A 98 2.33 9.38 9.66
N LEU A 99 1.01 9.19 9.63
CA LEU A 99 0.15 9.92 8.71
C LEU A 99 0.11 11.41 9.04
N ASP A 100 0.04 11.74 10.34
CA ASP A 100 -0.11 13.12 10.79
C ASP A 100 1.24 13.86 10.77
N ASP A 101 2.34 13.14 10.99
CA ASP A 101 3.72 13.66 10.93
C ASP A 101 4.32 13.64 9.51
N GLY A 102 3.64 13.01 8.55
CA GLY A 102 4.01 13.03 7.13
C GLY A 102 5.10 12.04 6.70
N TRP A 103 5.62 11.19 7.58
CA TRP A 103 6.69 10.23 7.24
C TRP A 103 6.18 8.89 6.67
N THR A 104 4.87 8.64 6.65
CA THR A 104 4.27 7.42 6.08
C THR A 104 4.78 7.03 4.69
N PRO A 105 4.91 7.94 3.70
CA PRO A 105 5.36 7.57 2.35
C PRO A 105 6.77 6.98 2.35
N ALA A 106 7.70 7.64 3.03
CA ALA A 106 9.09 7.21 3.14
C ALA A 106 9.20 5.88 3.87
N PHE A 107 8.48 5.73 4.99
CA PHE A 107 8.47 4.49 5.77
C PHE A 107 7.90 3.33 4.95
N SER A 108 6.80 3.56 4.23
CA SER A 108 6.15 2.50 3.45
C SER A 108 7.04 2.00 2.32
N ARG A 109 7.76 2.91 1.63
CA ARG A 109 8.77 2.53 0.64
C ARG A 109 9.90 1.72 1.26
N ALA A 110 10.38 2.11 2.45
CA ALA A 110 11.41 1.36 3.17
C ALA A 110 10.96 -0.06 3.57
N VAL A 111 9.70 -0.22 4.00
CA VAL A 111 9.11 -1.54 4.28
C VAL A 111 8.99 -2.39 3.01
N TYR A 112 8.59 -1.80 1.89
CA TYR A 112 8.55 -2.55 0.62
C TYR A 112 9.94 -2.96 0.14
N GLN A 113 10.95 -2.11 0.31
CA GLN A 113 12.35 -2.44 0.04
C GLN A 113 12.79 -3.63 0.91
N ALA A 114 12.55 -3.58 2.21
CA ALA A 114 12.86 -4.67 3.14
C ALA A 114 12.16 -5.98 2.74
N ASN A 115 10.91 -5.91 2.28
CA ASN A 115 10.14 -7.09 1.90
C ASN A 115 10.55 -7.68 0.53
N PHE A 116 10.51 -6.86 -0.52
CA PHE A 116 10.58 -7.29 -1.92
C PHE A 116 11.98 -7.19 -2.53
N VAL A 117 12.98 -6.74 -1.77
CA VAL A 117 14.35 -6.65 -2.24
C VAL A 117 15.31 -7.32 -1.26
N ASP A 118 15.17 -7.01 0.03
CA ASP A 118 16.11 -7.51 1.05
C ASP A 118 15.66 -8.84 1.70
N ASP A 119 14.50 -9.36 1.29
CA ASP A 119 13.88 -10.59 1.79
C ASP A 119 13.75 -10.66 3.33
N GLN A 120 13.35 -9.56 3.96
CA GLN A 120 13.22 -9.45 5.42
C GLN A 120 11.78 -9.63 5.91
N ASP A 121 11.62 -10.27 7.07
CA ASP A 121 10.32 -10.48 7.70
C ASP A 121 9.76 -9.19 8.32
N ILE A 122 8.97 -8.45 7.54
CA ILE A 122 8.31 -7.21 7.96
C ILE A 122 7.24 -7.37 9.06
N SER A 123 6.95 -8.60 9.51
CA SER A 123 6.10 -8.81 10.69
C SER A 123 6.84 -8.55 12.00
N LYS A 124 8.16 -8.40 11.93
CA LYS A 124 9.06 -8.34 13.08
C LYS A 124 9.39 -6.91 13.50
N PRO A 125 9.20 -6.53 14.78
CA PRO A 125 9.61 -5.22 15.28
C PRO A 125 11.09 -4.90 15.03
N GLU A 126 11.97 -5.88 15.14
CA GLU A 126 13.41 -5.74 14.90
C GLU A 126 13.77 -5.38 13.45
N VAL A 127 12.91 -5.72 12.49
CA VAL A 127 13.03 -5.29 11.08
C VAL A 127 12.47 -3.88 10.90
N LEU A 128 11.36 -3.54 11.55
CA LEU A 128 10.71 -2.24 11.38
C LEU A 128 11.42 -1.10 12.13
N ALA A 129 12.01 -1.37 13.28
CA ALA A 129 12.69 -0.36 14.10
C ALA A 129 13.74 0.47 13.33
N PRO A 130 14.70 -0.12 12.60
CA PRO A 130 15.65 0.67 11.80
C PRO A 130 14.99 1.43 10.64
N LEU A 131 13.87 0.94 10.09
CA LEU A 131 13.13 1.62 9.02
C LEU A 131 12.33 2.83 9.54
N ILE A 132 11.88 2.78 10.80
CA ILE A 132 11.26 3.92 11.48
C ILE A 132 12.33 4.98 11.76
N ALA A 133 13.49 4.58 12.27
CA ALA A 133 14.60 5.49 12.52
C ALA A 133 15.08 6.19 11.24
N SER A 134 15.11 5.48 10.10
CA SER A 134 15.57 6.04 8.82
C SER A 134 14.68 7.15 8.27
N VAL A 135 13.44 7.26 8.75
CA VAL A 135 12.51 8.34 8.40
C VAL A 135 12.42 9.44 9.45
N GLY A 136 13.30 9.40 10.47
CA GLY A 136 13.40 10.43 11.50
C GLY A 136 12.38 10.32 12.64
N ALA A 137 11.69 9.18 12.77
CA ALA A 137 10.78 8.90 13.88
C ALA A 137 11.46 8.03 14.95
N GLU A 138 11.01 8.14 16.21
CA GLU A 138 11.53 7.35 17.32
C GLU A 138 10.96 5.91 17.31
N PRO A 139 11.78 4.86 17.12
CA PRO A 139 11.29 3.51 16.92
C PRO A 139 10.46 2.96 18.08
N GLU A 140 10.91 3.17 19.32
CA GLU A 140 10.22 2.67 20.51
C GLU A 140 8.85 3.34 20.67
N GLU A 141 8.77 4.65 20.45
CA GLU A 141 7.52 5.41 20.54
C GLU A 141 6.54 4.98 19.44
N ALA A 142 7.00 4.86 18.19
CA ALA A 142 6.16 4.46 17.07
C ALA A 142 5.66 3.01 17.20
N LEU A 143 6.51 2.08 17.67
CA LEU A 143 6.11 0.69 17.90
C LEU A 143 5.12 0.57 19.07
N ALA A 144 5.33 1.32 20.16
CA ALA A 144 4.37 1.39 21.27
C ALA A 144 3.03 2.00 20.82
N ALA A 145 3.07 3.09 20.05
CA ALA A 145 1.89 3.70 19.48
C ALA A 145 1.15 2.74 18.54
N ALA A 146 1.86 1.99 17.71
CA ALA A 146 1.28 1.00 16.81
C ALA A 146 0.44 -0.07 17.55
N ASP A 147 0.83 -0.45 18.78
CA ASP A 147 0.04 -1.38 19.59
C ASP A 147 -1.06 -0.72 20.44
N SER A 148 -1.15 0.60 20.45
CA SER A 148 -2.16 1.34 21.20
C SER A 148 -3.58 1.14 20.64
N ALA A 149 -4.59 1.28 21.51
CA ALA A 149 -6.00 1.19 21.10
C ALA A 149 -6.40 2.24 20.04
N PRO A 150 -5.97 3.52 20.11
CA PRO A 150 -6.27 4.52 19.07
C PRO A 150 -5.80 4.11 17.68
N ILE A 151 -4.56 3.62 17.54
CA ILE A 151 -4.01 3.23 16.23
C ILE A 151 -4.68 1.96 15.70
N LYS A 152 -4.95 0.98 16.58
CA LYS A 152 -5.73 -0.21 16.23
C LYS A 152 -7.12 0.16 15.70
N THR A 153 -7.78 1.13 16.33
CA THR A 153 -9.09 1.63 15.88
C THR A 153 -8.98 2.37 14.55
N ARG A 154 -8.00 3.27 14.38
CA ARG A 154 -7.79 4.02 13.13
C ARG A 154 -7.53 3.10 11.93
N LEU A 155 -6.76 2.02 12.11
CA LEU A 155 -6.57 1.02 11.04
C LEU A 155 -7.87 0.27 10.72
N LYS A 156 -8.68 -0.09 11.72
CA LYS A 156 -10.01 -0.70 11.48
C LYS A 156 -10.93 0.26 10.73
N ASP A 157 -10.89 1.55 11.06
CA ASP A 157 -11.64 2.58 10.34
C ASP A 157 -11.19 2.73 8.88
N HIS A 158 -9.89 2.65 8.59
CA HIS A 158 -9.40 2.59 7.21
C HIS A 158 -9.97 1.38 6.46
N VAL A 159 -10.00 0.20 7.08
CA VAL A 159 -10.59 -1.01 6.47
C VAL A 159 -12.09 -0.84 6.23
N ARG A 160 -12.81 -0.21 7.18
CA ARG A 160 -14.24 0.12 7.02
C ARG A 160 -14.47 1.12 5.88
N GLN A 161 -13.67 2.18 5.79
CA GLN A 161 -13.76 3.17 4.72
C GLN A 161 -13.46 2.56 3.34
N ALA A 162 -12.43 1.71 3.25
CA ALA A 162 -12.11 0.99 2.02
C ALA A 162 -13.31 0.17 1.54
N ARG A 163 -13.99 -0.52 2.46
CA ARG A 163 -15.23 -1.27 2.17
C ARG A 163 -16.37 -0.37 1.70
N GLU A 164 -16.63 0.73 2.42
CA GLU A 164 -17.68 1.70 2.08
C GLU A 164 -17.45 2.32 0.69
N ARG A 165 -16.19 2.47 0.28
CA ARG A 165 -15.76 2.95 -1.06
C ARG A 165 -15.73 1.85 -2.13
N GLY A 166 -16.13 0.62 -1.80
CA GLY A 166 -16.20 -0.49 -2.76
C GLY A 166 -14.85 -1.12 -3.14
N LEU A 167 -13.78 -0.90 -2.36
CA LEU A 167 -12.50 -1.54 -2.62
C LEU A 167 -12.63 -3.06 -2.41
N PHE A 168 -11.93 -3.80 -3.27
CA PHE A 168 -11.86 -5.27 -3.27
C PHE A 168 -10.43 -5.80 -3.47
N GLY A 169 -9.45 -4.89 -3.58
CA GLY A 169 -8.07 -5.21 -3.91
C GLY A 169 -7.10 -4.07 -3.59
N ALA A 170 -5.81 -4.37 -3.61
CA ALA A 170 -4.72 -3.41 -3.45
C ALA A 170 -3.66 -3.62 -4.56
N PRO A 171 -3.03 -2.55 -5.07
CA PRO A 171 -3.29 -1.16 -4.74
C PRO A 171 -4.59 -0.66 -5.38
N SER A 172 -5.22 0.32 -4.76
CA SER A 172 -6.40 1.01 -5.29
C SER A 172 -6.20 2.52 -5.20
N PHE A 173 -6.76 3.27 -6.15
CA PHE A 173 -6.73 4.72 -6.19
C PHE A 173 -8.16 5.24 -6.22
N VAL A 174 -8.49 6.18 -5.33
CA VAL A 174 -9.80 6.82 -5.30
C VAL A 174 -9.64 8.32 -5.55
N THR A 175 -10.28 8.84 -6.57
CA THR A 175 -10.23 10.27 -6.91
C THR A 175 -11.17 11.08 -6.01
N ALA A 176 -11.07 12.41 -6.03
CA ALA A 176 -11.87 13.28 -5.16
C ALA A 176 -13.40 13.13 -5.38
N ASP A 177 -13.82 12.91 -6.63
CA ASP A 177 -15.19 12.62 -7.04
C ASP A 177 -15.64 11.17 -6.73
N GLY A 178 -14.76 10.36 -6.13
CA GLY A 178 -15.07 9.00 -5.68
C GLY A 178 -14.82 7.90 -6.71
N GLU A 179 -14.27 8.22 -7.89
CA GLU A 179 -13.98 7.22 -8.92
C GLU A 179 -12.86 6.26 -8.46
N LEU A 180 -13.11 4.96 -8.58
CA LEU A 180 -12.21 3.90 -8.13
C LEU A 180 -11.43 3.29 -9.29
N PHE A 181 -10.11 3.28 -9.16
CA PHE A 181 -9.17 2.62 -10.06
C PHE A 181 -8.38 1.56 -9.30
N TRP A 182 -8.41 0.31 -9.75
CA TRP A 182 -7.73 -0.80 -9.07
C TRP A 182 -6.58 -1.35 -9.91
N GLY A 183 -5.42 -1.56 -9.27
CA GLY A 183 -4.23 -2.14 -9.88
C GLY A 183 -3.12 -1.11 -10.16
N ASN A 184 -1.87 -1.54 -10.05
CA ASN A 184 -0.70 -0.70 -10.35
C ASN A 184 -0.80 -0.08 -11.76
N ASP A 185 -1.29 -0.85 -12.73
CA ASP A 185 -1.50 -0.48 -14.14
C ASP A 185 -2.58 0.59 -14.35
N ARG A 186 -3.33 0.97 -13.31
CA ARG A 186 -4.36 2.00 -13.35
C ARG A 186 -3.97 3.33 -12.72
N LEU A 187 -2.79 3.43 -12.11
CA LEU A 187 -2.31 4.66 -11.48
C LEU A 187 -2.32 5.85 -12.45
N GLU A 188 -1.73 5.72 -13.63
CA GLU A 188 -1.67 6.78 -14.63
C GLU A 188 -3.07 7.19 -15.11
N THR A 189 -3.98 6.22 -15.22
CA THR A 189 -5.38 6.48 -15.59
C THR A 189 -6.08 7.27 -14.49
N ALA A 190 -5.89 6.90 -13.22
CA ALA A 190 -6.44 7.60 -12.07
C ALA A 190 -5.93 9.05 -11.98
N LEU A 191 -4.64 9.27 -12.22
CA LEU A 191 -4.04 10.61 -12.28
C LEU A 191 -4.63 11.44 -13.42
N ALA A 192 -4.71 10.88 -14.63
CA ALA A 192 -5.31 11.56 -15.78
C ALA A 192 -6.80 11.86 -15.55
N TRP A 193 -7.54 10.98 -14.88
CA TRP A 193 -8.91 11.23 -14.46
C TRP A 193 -8.99 12.41 -13.50
N ALA A 194 -8.18 12.40 -12.44
CA ALA A 194 -8.15 13.44 -11.43
C ALA A 194 -7.85 14.82 -12.03
N VAL A 195 -6.94 14.92 -13.02
CA VAL A 195 -6.65 16.19 -13.71
C VAL A 195 -7.86 16.67 -14.52
N ARG A 196 -8.53 15.79 -15.26
CA ARG A 196 -9.66 16.17 -16.12
C ARG A 196 -10.93 16.55 -15.35
N HIS A 197 -11.09 16.01 -14.15
CA HIS A 197 -12.32 16.17 -13.34
C HIS A 197 -12.09 16.99 -12.06
N GLN A 198 -10.99 17.75 -11.99
CA GLN A 198 -10.69 18.69 -10.89
C GLN A 198 -11.76 19.80 -10.70
N THR A 199 -12.64 20.02 -11.68
CA THR A 199 -13.56 21.17 -11.76
C THR A 199 -15.00 20.91 -11.32
N LEU A 200 -15.39 19.69 -10.93
CA LEU A 200 -16.78 19.40 -10.53
C LEU A 200 -17.15 19.87 -9.10
N GLU A 201 -16.22 20.47 -8.36
CA GLU A 201 -16.47 21.01 -7.01
C GLU A 201 -16.80 22.52 -6.98
N HIS A 202 -16.84 23.20 -8.13
CA HIS A 202 -17.17 24.64 -8.22
C HIS A 202 -18.30 24.98 -9.21
N ALA A 203 -19.14 24.02 -9.62
CA ALA A 203 -20.28 24.25 -10.51
C ALA A 203 -21.62 24.08 -9.78
#